data_AF-A0A963QD73-F1
#
_entry.id   AF-A0A963QD73-F1
#
_cell.length_a   1.000
_cell.length_b   1.000
_cell.length_c   1.000
_cell.angle_alpha   90.00
_cell.angle_beta   90.00
_cell.angle_gamma   90.00
#
_symmetry.space_group_name_H-M   'P 1'
#
loop_
_entity.id
_entity.type
_entity.pdbx_description
1 polymer ?
#
loop_
_entity_poly.entity_id
_entity_poly.type
_entity_poly.pdbx_seq_one_letter_code
_entity_poly.pdbx_strand_id
1 'polypeptide(L)'
;MMAEFGLAALWLAAALAALQLLAGSLSLKAGEESGQLAALVRPSAIVQGVLTGLSFAALLVLFVNTDLSVKLVAMNSHSAKPFIYKLSGAWGNHEGSMLLWVTVMAGAGGLIALFERRLPERTMLATLAAQAFVGLGFYAFLLFSSNPFERLPSPAPEGLGLNPLLQDIGLAFHPPTLYLGYVGLSIAFSFAVGALLTRQVTPDFARAMRPWVLGAWIFLTIGITAGSYWAYYELGWGGWWF
;
A
#
# COMPACT_ATOMS: atom_id res chain seq x y z
N MET A 1 -18.13 -12.40 -7.35
CA MET A 1 -18.49 -11.06 -6.85
C MET A 1 -17.41 -10.47 -5.96
N MET A 2 -16.64 -11.26 -5.21
CA MET A 2 -15.55 -10.72 -4.36
C MET A 2 -14.46 -9.98 -5.17
N ALA A 3 -14.10 -10.49 -6.35
CA ALA A 3 -13.13 -9.83 -7.22
C ALA A 3 -13.64 -8.46 -7.73
N GLU A 4 -14.91 -8.39 -8.14
CA GLU A 4 -15.54 -7.15 -8.59
C GLU A 4 -15.64 -6.14 -7.45
N PHE A 5 -15.97 -6.60 -6.23
CA PHE A 5 -15.98 -5.75 -5.03
C PHE A 5 -14.59 -5.17 -4.75
N GLY A 6 -13.56 -6.01 -4.74
CA GLY A 6 -12.18 -5.57 -4.50
C GLY A 6 -11.70 -4.56 -5.54
N LEU A 7 -12.02 -4.80 -6.82
CA LEU A 7 -11.70 -3.89 -7.92
C LEU A 7 -12.47 -2.57 -7.84
N ALA A 8 -13.76 -2.60 -7.51
CA ALA A 8 -14.57 -1.39 -7.33
C ALA A 8 -14.05 -0.53 -6.17
N ALA A 9 -13.69 -1.15 -5.04
CA ALA A 9 -13.08 -0.46 -3.92
C ALA A 9 -11.76 0.22 -4.32
N LEU A 10 -10.95 -0.45 -5.14
CA LEU A 10 -9.68 0.09 -5.65
C LEU A 10 -9.88 1.29 -6.59
N TRP A 11 -10.85 1.22 -7.50
CA TRP A 11 -11.23 2.36 -8.36
C TRP A 11 -11.73 3.56 -7.55
N LEU A 12 -12.56 3.33 -6.54
CA LEU A 12 -13.04 4.39 -5.65
C LEU A 12 -11.91 5.01 -4.84
N ALA A 13 -10.96 4.21 -4.33
CA ALA A 13 -9.78 4.72 -3.67
C ALA A 13 -8.92 5.60 -4.60
N ALA A 14 -8.71 5.17 -5.85
CA ALA A 14 -7.99 5.97 -6.85
C ALA A 14 -8.69 7.30 -7.17
N ALA A 15 -10.02 7.30 -7.30
CA ALA A 15 -10.80 8.51 -7.51
C ALA A 15 -10.69 9.49 -6.33
N LEU A 16 -10.73 8.97 -5.09
CA LEU A 16 -10.52 9.77 -3.89
C LEU A 16 -9.08 10.30 -3.78
N ALA A 17 -8.09 9.55 -4.27
CA ALA A 17 -6.71 10.04 -4.33
C ALA A 17 -6.60 11.23 -5.29
N ALA A 18 -7.27 11.17 -6.45
CA ALA A 18 -7.34 12.29 -7.39
C ALA A 18 -8.05 13.49 -6.76
N LEU A 19 -9.18 13.28 -6.09
CA LEU A 19 -9.89 14.32 -5.35
C LEU A 19 -9.00 14.95 -4.26
N GLN A 20 -8.33 14.13 -3.45
CA GLN A 20 -7.41 14.58 -2.40
C GLN A 20 -6.28 15.44 -2.96
N LEU A 21 -5.65 15.01 -4.06
CA LEU A 21 -4.58 15.77 -4.71
C LEU A 21 -5.08 17.11 -5.25
N LEU A 22 -6.20 17.10 -5.98
CA LEU A 22 -6.77 18.31 -6.57
C LEU A 22 -7.25 19.28 -5.49
N ALA A 23 -8.04 18.81 -4.53
CA ALA A 23 -8.55 19.63 -3.43
C ALA A 23 -7.41 20.22 -2.59
N GLY A 24 -6.38 19.42 -2.25
CA GLY A 24 -5.21 19.90 -1.52
C GLY A 24 -4.42 20.94 -2.32
N SER A 25 -4.13 20.67 -3.58
CA SER A 25 -3.35 21.59 -4.44
C SER A 25 -4.06 22.91 -4.70
N LEU A 26 -5.38 22.87 -4.94
CA LEU A 26 -6.19 24.07 -5.13
C LEU A 26 -6.34 24.87 -3.83
N SER A 27 -6.48 24.20 -2.69
CA SER A 27 -6.55 24.88 -1.38
C SER A 27 -5.27 25.63 -1.06
N LEU A 28 -4.11 25.08 -1.42
CA LEU A 28 -2.82 25.78 -1.27
C LEU A 28 -2.73 27.06 -2.11
N LYS A 29 -3.39 27.10 -3.27
CA LYS A 29 -3.41 28.29 -4.15
C LYS A 29 -4.41 29.34 -3.68
N ALA A 30 -5.60 28.91 -3.28
CA ALA A 30 -6.70 29.80 -2.90
C ALA A 30 -6.56 30.43 -1.50
N GLY A 31 -5.70 29.90 -0.63
CA GLY A 31 -5.47 30.49 0.69
C GLY A 31 -6.67 30.34 1.64
N GLU A 32 -6.99 31.38 2.41
CA GLU A 32 -8.02 31.34 3.46
C GLU A 32 -9.44 31.12 2.93
N GLU A 33 -9.70 31.43 1.65
CA GLU A 33 -11.01 31.24 1.00
C GLU A 33 -11.30 29.78 0.61
N SER A 34 -10.35 28.86 0.80
CA SER A 34 -10.44 27.47 0.35
C SER A 34 -11.25 26.51 1.23
N GLY A 35 -11.90 26.99 2.29
CA GLY A 35 -12.43 26.17 3.39
C GLY A 35 -13.20 24.91 2.97
N GLN A 36 -14.01 24.97 1.91
CA GLN A 36 -14.74 23.81 1.39
C GLN A 36 -13.85 22.77 0.72
N LEU A 37 -12.85 23.17 -0.07
CA LEU A 37 -11.91 22.26 -0.72
C LEU A 37 -10.97 21.62 0.31
N ALA A 38 -10.48 22.40 1.28
CA ALA A 38 -9.60 21.92 2.34
C ALA A 38 -10.30 20.82 3.18
N ALA A 39 -11.61 20.98 3.43
CA ALA A 39 -12.40 20.02 4.19
C ALA A 39 -12.50 18.62 3.54
N LEU A 40 -12.26 18.50 2.22
CA LEU A 40 -12.31 17.22 1.50
C LEU A 40 -11.04 16.38 1.66
N VAL A 41 -9.91 17.00 2.00
CA VAL A 41 -8.59 16.34 1.90
C VAL A 41 -8.42 15.23 2.93
N ARG A 42 -8.68 15.51 4.22
CA ARG A 42 -8.52 14.51 5.30
C ARG A 42 -9.51 13.35 5.19
N PRO A 43 -10.83 13.57 4.98
CA PRO A 43 -11.77 12.46 4.79
C PRO A 43 -11.39 11.57 3.60
N SER A 44 -10.96 12.17 2.47
CA SER A 44 -10.55 11.40 1.30
C SER A 44 -9.38 10.46 1.61
N ALA A 45 -8.37 10.91 2.39
CA ALA A 45 -7.24 10.08 2.80
C ALA A 45 -7.66 8.92 3.71
N ILE A 46 -8.57 9.18 4.66
CA ILE A 46 -9.07 8.17 5.59
C ILE A 46 -9.87 7.10 4.84
N VAL A 47 -10.80 7.53 3.99
CA VAL A 47 -11.65 6.61 3.22
C VAL A 47 -10.84 5.80 2.21
N GLN A 48 -9.79 6.39 1.61
CA GLN A 48 -8.83 5.62 0.80
C GLN A 48 -8.22 4.46 1.56
N GLY A 49 -7.69 4.70 2.76
CA GLY A 49 -7.09 3.64 3.58
C GLY A 49 -8.07 2.51 3.89
N VAL A 50 -9.32 2.84 4.18
CA VAL A 50 -10.38 1.84 4.40
C VAL A 50 -10.69 1.06 3.12
N LEU A 51 -10.87 1.74 1.98
CA LEU A 51 -11.19 1.10 0.71
C LEU A 51 -10.07 0.19 0.22
N THR A 52 -8.81 0.60 0.34
CA THR A 52 -7.67 -0.26 -0.01
C THR A 52 -7.56 -1.44 0.94
N GLY A 53 -7.84 -1.25 2.23
CA GLY A 53 -7.90 -2.34 3.21
C GLY A 53 -8.98 -3.37 2.87
N LEU A 54 -10.17 -2.90 2.47
CA LEU A 54 -11.26 -3.77 2.00
C LEU A 54 -10.91 -4.47 0.69
N SER A 55 -10.25 -3.77 -0.24
CA SER A 55 -9.77 -4.35 -1.50
C SER A 55 -8.76 -5.47 -1.24
N PHE A 56 -7.76 -5.23 -0.39
CA PHE A 56 -6.78 -6.24 -0.03
C PHE A 56 -7.41 -7.40 0.75
N ALA A 57 -8.33 -7.14 1.67
CA ALA A 57 -9.09 -8.19 2.36
C ALA A 57 -9.89 -9.06 1.38
N ALA A 58 -10.50 -8.47 0.34
CA ALA A 58 -11.15 -9.22 -0.72
C ALA A 58 -10.15 -10.13 -1.47
N LEU A 59 -8.95 -9.64 -1.76
CA LEU A 59 -7.88 -10.46 -2.35
C LEU A 59 -7.49 -11.64 -1.45
N LEU A 60 -7.32 -11.41 -0.14
CA LEU A 60 -7.04 -12.48 0.81
C LEU A 60 -8.14 -13.56 0.82
N VAL A 61 -9.41 -13.15 0.79
CA VAL A 61 -10.55 -14.07 0.72
C VAL A 61 -10.51 -14.93 -0.56
N LEU A 62 -10.18 -14.32 -1.71
CA LEU A 62 -10.05 -15.05 -2.98
C LEU A 62 -8.93 -16.10 -2.91
N PHE A 63 -7.79 -15.76 -2.30
CA PHE A 63 -6.66 -16.67 -2.12
C PHE A 63 -6.93 -17.81 -1.13
N VAL A 64 -7.54 -17.49 0.03
CA VAL A 64 -7.92 -18.48 1.05
C VAL A 64 -8.94 -19.48 0.51
N ASN A 65 -9.86 -19.05 -0.34
CA ASN A 65 -10.84 -19.93 -0.97
C ASN A 65 -10.32 -20.62 -2.25
N THR A 66 -9.12 -20.26 -2.72
CA THR A 66 -8.60 -20.72 -4.03
C THR A 66 -9.64 -20.47 -5.14
N ASP A 67 -10.12 -19.23 -5.26
CA ASP A 67 -11.04 -18.85 -6.33
C ASP A 67 -10.32 -18.79 -7.69
N LEU A 68 -10.28 -19.92 -8.39
CA LEU A 68 -9.58 -20.13 -9.67
C LEU A 68 -10.23 -19.42 -10.87
N SER A 69 -11.29 -18.65 -10.65
CA SER A 69 -11.85 -17.75 -11.66
C SER A 69 -11.08 -16.42 -11.75
N VAL A 70 -10.21 -16.12 -10.78
CA VAL A 70 -9.32 -14.97 -10.77
C VAL A 70 -7.93 -15.40 -11.22
N LYS A 71 -7.41 -14.75 -12.25
CA LYS A 71 -6.13 -15.09 -12.89
C LYS A 71 -4.99 -15.15 -11.89
N LEU A 72 -4.90 -14.15 -11.00
CA LEU A 72 -3.83 -14.09 -10.02
C LEU A 72 -3.84 -15.29 -9.06
N VAL A 73 -5.03 -15.71 -8.62
CA VAL A 73 -5.21 -16.87 -7.74
C VAL A 73 -4.88 -18.17 -8.48
N ALA A 74 -5.35 -18.32 -9.72
CA ALA A 74 -5.02 -19.48 -10.55
C ALA A 74 -3.51 -19.63 -10.79
N MET A 75 -2.79 -18.52 -10.90
CA MET A 75 -1.34 -18.53 -11.12
C MET A 75 -0.51 -18.75 -9.85
N ASN A 76 -1.06 -18.50 -8.65
CA ASN A 76 -0.26 -18.42 -7.41
C ASN A 76 -0.85 -19.16 -6.19
N SER A 77 -1.98 -19.84 -6.34
CA SER A 77 -2.63 -20.66 -5.28
C SER A 77 -2.92 -22.06 -5.81
N HIS A 78 -3.13 -23.02 -4.92
CA HIS A 78 -3.51 -24.39 -5.25
C HIS A 78 -4.28 -25.01 -4.08
N SER A 79 -5.33 -25.77 -4.39
CA SER A 79 -6.25 -26.39 -3.42
C SER A 79 -5.55 -27.21 -2.30
N ALA A 80 -4.50 -27.96 -2.65
CA ALA A 80 -3.78 -28.86 -1.75
C ALA A 80 -2.70 -28.17 -0.89
N LYS A 81 -2.47 -26.86 -1.08
CA LYS A 81 -1.42 -26.15 -0.33
C LYS A 81 -1.88 -25.81 1.09
N PRO A 82 -0.98 -25.91 2.09
CA PRO A 82 -1.24 -25.43 3.44
C PRO A 82 -1.74 -23.98 3.44
N PHE A 83 -2.59 -23.66 4.42
CA PHE A 83 -3.25 -22.35 4.54
C PHE A 83 -2.28 -21.17 4.47
N ILE A 84 -1.11 -21.27 5.13
CA ILE A 84 -0.11 -20.20 5.13
C ILE A 84 0.36 -19.83 3.72
N TYR A 85 0.53 -20.80 2.82
CA TYR A 85 1.00 -20.57 1.46
C TYR A 85 -0.12 -20.11 0.53
N LYS A 86 -1.37 -20.48 0.83
CA LYS A 86 -2.53 -19.87 0.19
C LYS A 86 -2.63 -18.40 0.54
N LEU A 87 -2.45 -18.05 1.81
CA LEU A 87 -2.48 -16.66 2.27
C LEU A 87 -1.29 -15.85 1.71
N SER A 88 -0.06 -16.36 1.86
CA SER A 88 1.13 -15.67 1.34
C SER A 88 1.17 -15.57 -0.17
N GLY A 89 0.43 -16.46 -0.87
CA GLY A 89 0.14 -16.34 -2.29
C GLY A 89 -0.40 -14.96 -2.67
N ALA A 90 -1.13 -14.26 -1.79
CA ALA A 90 -1.69 -12.95 -2.06
C ALA A 90 -0.66 -11.82 -2.15
N TRP A 91 0.56 -12.00 -1.64
CA TRP A 91 1.64 -11.00 -1.72
C TRP A 91 2.98 -11.56 -2.22
N GLY A 92 3.09 -12.87 -2.44
CA GLY A 92 4.27 -13.52 -3.03
C GLY A 92 4.38 -13.36 -4.55
N ASN A 93 3.60 -12.46 -5.14
CA ASN A 93 3.55 -12.18 -6.57
C ASN A 93 3.51 -10.66 -6.80
N HIS A 94 3.66 -10.25 -8.05
CA HIS A 94 3.79 -8.85 -8.42
C HIS A 94 2.50 -8.03 -8.20
N GLU A 95 1.34 -8.47 -8.70
CA GLU A 95 0.07 -7.73 -8.59
C GLU A 95 -0.37 -7.56 -7.13
N GLY A 96 -0.30 -8.66 -6.36
CA GLY A 96 -0.76 -8.74 -5.00
C GLY A 96 0.15 -7.99 -4.02
N SER A 97 1.47 -8.05 -4.23
CA SER A 97 2.42 -7.21 -3.49
C SER A 97 2.20 -5.72 -3.73
N MET A 98 1.86 -5.32 -4.96
CA MET A 98 1.54 -3.93 -5.29
C MET A 98 0.23 -3.47 -4.62
N LEU A 99 -0.77 -4.35 -4.50
CA LEU A 99 -1.99 -4.03 -3.74
C LEU A 99 -1.70 -3.88 -2.24
N LEU A 100 -0.87 -4.75 -1.67
CA LEU A 100 -0.40 -4.62 -0.29
C LEU A 100 0.36 -3.30 -0.08
N TRP A 101 1.27 -2.95 -1.00
CA TRP A 101 2.03 -1.71 -0.98
C TRP A 101 1.12 -0.48 -0.93
N VAL A 102 0.13 -0.41 -1.82
CA VAL A 102 -0.84 0.69 -1.85
C VAL A 102 -1.72 0.71 -0.61
N THR A 103 -2.10 -0.46 -0.09
CA THR A 103 -2.90 -0.56 1.13
C THR A 103 -2.16 0.01 2.34
N VAL A 104 -0.87 -0.30 2.49
CA VAL A 104 -0.03 0.31 3.52
C VAL A 104 0.09 1.81 3.31
N MET A 105 0.27 2.27 2.07
CA MET A 105 0.48 3.68 1.73
C MET A 105 -0.74 4.54 2.04
N ALA A 106 -1.91 4.07 1.62
CA ALA A 106 -3.19 4.71 1.87
C ALA A 106 -3.58 4.62 3.36
N GLY A 107 -3.33 3.48 4.00
CA GLY A 107 -3.54 3.30 5.44
C GLY A 107 -2.70 4.29 6.26
N ALA A 108 -1.41 4.41 5.97
CA ALA A 108 -0.53 5.38 6.62
C ALA A 108 -1.00 6.83 6.38
N GLY A 109 -1.34 7.18 5.14
CA GLY A 109 -1.91 8.50 4.82
C GLY A 109 -3.20 8.81 5.59
N GLY A 110 -4.11 7.83 5.69
CA GLY A 110 -5.34 7.93 6.46
C GLY A 110 -5.10 8.09 7.96
N LEU A 111 -4.16 7.34 8.53
CA LEU A 111 -3.79 7.46 9.95
C LEU A 111 -3.22 8.85 10.26
N ILE A 112 -2.38 9.43 9.40
CA ILE A 112 -1.88 10.80 9.58
C ILE A 112 -3.03 11.80 9.48
N ALA A 113 -3.90 11.67 8.48
CA ALA A 113 -5.06 12.53 8.32
C ALA A 113 -5.98 12.52 9.55
N LEU A 114 -6.08 11.36 10.22
CA LEU A 114 -6.89 11.16 11.41
C LEU A 114 -6.25 11.72 12.70
N PHE A 115 -4.96 11.47 12.92
CA PHE A 115 -4.31 11.73 14.21
C PHE A 115 -3.40 12.94 14.25
N GLU A 116 -2.79 13.36 13.13
CA GLU A 116 -1.82 14.45 13.15
C GLU A 116 -2.50 15.82 13.17
N ARG A 117 -2.16 16.60 14.21
CA ARG A 117 -2.72 17.93 14.52
C ARG A 117 -1.65 18.97 14.89
N ARG A 118 -0.37 18.58 14.96
CA ARG A 118 0.74 19.47 15.37
C ARG A 118 1.21 20.39 14.25
N LEU A 119 0.92 20.07 12.99
CA LEU A 119 1.33 20.88 11.86
C LEU A 119 0.29 21.95 11.51
N PRO A 120 0.71 23.11 11.00
CA PRO A 120 -0.20 24.07 10.40
C PRO A 120 -1.06 23.39 9.32
N GLU A 121 -2.34 23.73 9.25
CA GLU A 121 -3.28 23.03 8.34
C GLU A 121 -2.80 23.11 6.89
N ARG A 122 -2.27 24.25 6.46
CA ARG A 122 -1.68 24.41 5.12
C ARG A 122 -0.55 23.41 4.83
N THR A 123 0.33 23.16 5.81
CA THR A 123 1.41 22.17 5.68
C THR A 123 0.84 20.76 5.59
N MET A 124 -0.17 20.46 6.41
CA MET A 124 -0.83 19.16 6.42
C MET A 124 -1.57 18.86 5.11
N LEU A 125 -2.25 19.86 4.52
CA LEU A 125 -2.89 19.74 3.20
C LEU A 125 -1.84 19.46 2.11
N ALA A 126 -0.69 20.13 2.15
CA ALA A 126 0.41 19.88 1.22
C ALA A 126 1.01 18.48 1.38
N THR A 127 1.17 18.00 2.63
CA THR A 127 1.63 16.65 2.93
C THR A 127 0.67 15.59 2.38
N LEU A 128 -0.63 15.73 2.63
CA LEU A 128 -1.62 14.79 2.10
C LEU A 128 -1.72 14.86 0.58
N ALA A 129 -1.61 16.05 -0.03
CA ALA A 129 -1.57 16.17 -1.49
C ALA A 129 -0.36 15.44 -2.08
N ALA A 130 0.83 15.59 -1.48
CA ALA A 130 2.03 14.85 -1.91
C ALA A 130 1.84 13.33 -1.78
N GLN A 131 1.25 12.86 -0.68
CA GLN A 131 0.96 11.44 -0.49
C GLN A 131 -0.02 10.91 -1.55
N ALA A 132 -1.07 11.67 -1.87
CA ALA A 132 -2.02 11.30 -2.92
C ALA A 132 -1.36 11.26 -4.31
N PHE A 133 -0.46 12.21 -4.61
CA PHE A 133 0.29 12.21 -5.86
C PHE A 133 1.12 10.93 -6.04
N VAL A 134 1.87 10.53 -5.02
CA VAL A 134 2.64 9.28 -5.04
C VAL A 134 1.69 8.08 -5.17
N GLY A 135 0.62 8.05 -4.38
CA GLY A 135 -0.37 6.98 -4.41
C GLY A 135 -1.05 6.79 -5.78
N LEU A 136 -1.38 7.88 -6.48
CA LEU A 136 -2.01 7.84 -7.80
C LEU A 136 -1.18 7.07 -8.84
N GLY A 137 0.15 7.17 -8.79
CA GLY A 137 1.02 6.38 -9.67
C GLY A 137 0.82 4.88 -9.47
N PHE A 138 0.80 4.43 -8.22
CA PHE A 138 0.58 3.02 -7.91
C PHE A 138 -0.87 2.57 -8.17
N TYR A 139 -1.87 3.41 -7.90
CA TYR A 139 -3.25 3.12 -8.29
C TYR A 139 -3.39 2.93 -9.80
N ALA A 140 -2.83 3.85 -10.60
CA ALA A 140 -2.85 3.74 -12.05
C ALA A 140 -2.15 2.45 -12.52
N PHE A 141 -1.01 2.13 -11.91
CA PHE A 141 -0.28 0.89 -12.23
C PHE A 141 -1.12 -0.36 -11.97
N LEU A 142 -1.76 -0.47 -10.80
CA LEU A 142 -2.65 -1.60 -10.48
C LEU A 142 -3.84 -1.66 -11.44
N LEU A 143 -4.49 -0.53 -11.72
CA LEU A 143 -5.73 -0.50 -12.48
C LEU A 143 -5.53 -0.78 -13.98
N PHE A 144 -4.40 -0.38 -14.54
CA PHE A 144 -4.14 -0.47 -15.98
C PHE A 144 -3.12 -1.52 -16.39
N SER A 145 -2.18 -1.90 -15.51
CA SER A 145 -1.07 -2.78 -15.87
C SER A 145 -0.96 -4.05 -15.02
N SER A 146 -1.33 -4.00 -13.74
CA SER A 146 -1.11 -5.11 -12.80
C SER A 146 -2.35 -5.35 -11.93
N ASN A 147 -3.47 -5.66 -12.58
CA ASN A 147 -4.76 -5.79 -11.92
C ASN A 147 -4.86 -7.11 -11.14
N PRO A 148 -4.92 -7.08 -9.79
CA PRO A 148 -4.96 -8.30 -8.98
C PRO A 148 -6.31 -9.04 -9.04
N PHE A 149 -7.33 -8.42 -9.63
CA PHE A 149 -8.69 -8.95 -9.76
C PHE A 149 -9.06 -9.35 -11.20
N GLU A 150 -8.07 -9.45 -12.10
CA GLU A 150 -8.29 -9.88 -13.49
C GLU A 150 -8.99 -11.25 -13.54
N ARG A 151 -10.11 -11.31 -14.27
CA ARG A 151 -10.91 -12.53 -14.45
C ARG A 151 -10.37 -13.39 -15.58
N LEU A 152 -10.41 -14.70 -15.39
CA LEU A 152 -10.26 -15.64 -16.49
C LEU A 152 -11.60 -15.80 -17.24
N PRO A 153 -11.59 -16.04 -18.57
CA PRO A 153 -12.80 -16.33 -19.35
C PRO A 153 -13.55 -17.57 -18.85
N SER A 154 -12.81 -18.56 -18.36
CA SER A 154 -13.31 -19.74 -17.66
C SER A 154 -12.42 -20.00 -16.44
N PRO A 155 -12.97 -20.38 -15.28
CA PRO A 155 -12.16 -20.78 -14.14
C PRO A 155 -11.18 -21.91 -14.50
N ALA A 156 -9.95 -21.83 -13.98
CA ALA A 156 -8.98 -22.90 -14.14
C ALA A 156 -9.43 -24.15 -13.36
N PRO A 157 -9.15 -25.38 -13.85
CA PRO A 157 -9.50 -26.60 -13.15
C PRO A 157 -8.70 -26.80 -11.86
N GLU A 158 -7.45 -26.33 -11.83
CA GLU A 158 -6.59 -26.28 -10.65
C GLU A 158 -5.60 -25.12 -10.80
N GLY A 159 -5.10 -24.59 -9.69
CA GLY A 159 -4.10 -23.53 -9.68
C GLY A 159 -2.66 -24.04 -9.71
N LEU A 160 -1.75 -23.24 -10.25
CA LEU A 160 -0.33 -23.60 -10.39
C LEU A 160 0.42 -23.64 -9.06
N GLY A 161 -0.14 -23.00 -8.02
CA GLY A 161 0.51 -22.80 -6.74
C GLY A 161 1.62 -21.76 -6.79
N LEU A 162 2.14 -21.41 -5.60
CA LEU A 162 3.33 -20.58 -5.48
C LEU A 162 4.54 -21.26 -6.13
N ASN A 163 5.45 -20.46 -6.68
CA ASN A 163 6.79 -20.92 -7.02
C ASN A 163 7.38 -21.70 -5.82
N PRO A 164 7.95 -22.91 -6.00
CA PRO A 164 8.48 -23.73 -4.92
C PRO A 164 9.40 -22.99 -3.94
N LEU A 165 10.25 -22.08 -4.42
CA LEU A 165 11.17 -21.28 -3.57
C LEU A 165 10.43 -20.30 -2.65
N LEU A 166 9.18 -19.97 -2.97
CA LEU A 166 8.32 -19.06 -2.23
C LEU A 166 7.48 -19.80 -1.18
N GLN A 167 7.57 -21.13 -1.12
CA GLN A 167 6.84 -21.95 -0.15
C GLN A 167 7.63 -22.09 1.15
N ASP A 168 8.06 -20.95 1.69
CA ASP A 168 8.83 -20.86 2.93
C ASP A 168 8.22 -19.82 3.89
N ILE A 169 8.36 -20.07 5.20
CA ILE A 169 7.81 -19.20 6.26
C ILE A 169 8.46 -17.80 6.24
N GLY A 170 9.76 -17.73 5.94
CA GLY A 170 10.49 -16.49 5.75
C GLY A 170 9.85 -15.61 4.68
N LEU A 171 9.42 -16.19 3.55
CA LEU A 171 8.70 -15.44 2.51
C LEU A 171 7.26 -15.07 2.91
N ALA A 172 6.59 -15.90 3.70
CA ALA A 172 5.28 -15.52 4.22
C ALA A 172 5.38 -14.29 5.15
N PHE A 173 6.48 -14.14 5.88
CA PHE A 173 6.63 -13.11 6.92
C PHE A 173 7.32 -11.82 6.47
N HIS A 174 8.45 -11.91 5.77
CA HIS A 174 9.29 -10.73 5.55
C HIS A 174 8.67 -9.66 4.62
N PRO A 175 7.97 -9.99 3.49
CA PRO A 175 7.49 -8.96 2.56
C PRO A 175 6.51 -7.96 3.21
N PRO A 176 5.50 -8.39 4.01
CA PRO A 176 4.66 -7.44 4.74
C PRO A 176 5.45 -6.48 5.63
N THR A 177 6.45 -6.98 6.38
CA THR A 177 7.29 -6.12 7.23
C THR A 177 8.16 -5.16 6.40
N LEU A 178 8.70 -5.64 5.29
CA LEU A 178 9.51 -4.85 4.37
C LEU A 178 8.69 -3.73 3.70
N TYR A 179 7.45 -4.01 3.29
CA TYR A 179 6.54 -3.00 2.73
C TYR A 179 6.05 -1.99 3.77
N LEU A 180 5.73 -2.42 5.00
CA LEU A 180 5.48 -1.49 6.11
C LEU A 180 6.64 -0.51 6.29
N GLY A 181 7.87 -1.01 6.16
CA GLY A 181 9.09 -0.22 6.19
C GLY A 181 9.24 0.77 5.03
N TYR A 182 9.32 0.28 3.79
CA TYR A 182 9.55 1.11 2.60
C TYR A 182 8.45 2.14 2.41
N VAL A 183 7.19 1.73 2.56
CA VAL A 183 6.06 2.63 2.39
C VAL A 183 5.98 3.63 3.54
N GLY A 184 6.43 3.27 4.75
CA GLY A 184 6.58 4.22 5.84
C GLY A 184 7.52 5.40 5.51
N LEU A 185 8.51 5.22 4.63
CA LEU A 185 9.35 6.32 4.14
C LEU A 185 8.62 7.26 3.16
N SER A 186 7.57 6.80 2.47
CA SER A 186 6.74 7.68 1.63
C SER A 186 6.07 8.78 2.45
N ILE A 187 5.73 8.48 3.71
CA ILE A 187 5.21 9.47 4.65
C ILE A 187 6.25 10.55 4.97
N ALA A 188 7.50 10.14 5.25
CA ALA A 188 8.58 11.08 5.50
C ALA A 188 8.82 12.01 4.30
N PHE A 189 8.79 11.44 3.09
CA PHE A 189 8.83 12.21 1.85
C PHE A 189 7.67 13.22 1.77
N SER A 190 6.44 12.79 2.01
CA SER A 190 5.25 13.64 1.95
C SER A 190 5.27 14.77 3.00
N PHE A 191 5.75 14.50 4.22
CA PHE A 191 5.98 15.53 5.22
C PHE A 191 7.02 16.55 4.74
N ALA A 192 8.14 16.08 4.19
CA ALA A 192 9.20 16.95 3.69
C ALA A 192 8.70 17.85 2.55
N VAL A 193 7.96 17.31 1.58
CA VAL A 193 7.32 18.09 0.51
C VAL A 193 6.38 19.14 1.09
N GLY A 194 5.51 18.76 2.03
CA GLY A 194 4.58 19.69 2.66
C GLY A 194 5.28 20.83 3.39
N ALA A 195 6.34 20.53 4.15
CA ALA A 195 7.15 21.52 4.85
C ALA A 195 7.88 22.46 3.88
N LEU A 196 8.44 21.94 2.79
CA LEU A 196 9.14 22.74 1.78
C LEU A 196 8.17 23.68 1.03
N LEU A 197 7.02 23.17 0.58
CA LEU A 197 6.01 23.96 -0.13
C LEU A 197 5.42 25.07 0.72
N THR A 198 5.36 24.89 2.03
CA THR A 198 4.82 25.87 2.97
C THR A 198 5.90 26.68 3.71
N ARG A 199 7.18 26.39 3.46
CA ARG A 199 8.34 26.97 4.17
C ARG A 199 8.27 26.77 5.70
N GLN A 200 7.70 25.66 6.14
CA GLN A 200 7.48 25.29 7.55
C GLN A 200 8.42 24.17 8.00
N VAL A 201 9.74 24.36 7.82
CA VAL A 201 10.77 23.42 8.29
C VAL A 201 11.11 23.72 9.75
N THR A 202 10.20 23.34 10.65
CA THR A 202 10.25 23.68 12.08
C THR A 202 10.53 22.44 12.96
N PRO A 203 10.81 22.62 14.26
CA PRO A 203 10.86 21.50 15.20
C PRO A 203 9.54 20.70 15.27
N ASP A 204 8.39 21.32 15.01
CA ASP A 204 7.09 20.62 14.96
C ASP A 204 7.00 19.65 13.81
N PHE A 205 7.50 20.04 12.64
CA PHE A 205 7.67 19.14 11.49
C PHE A 205 8.51 17.91 11.87
N ALA A 206 9.67 18.12 12.49
CA ALA A 206 10.53 17.00 12.90
C ALA A 206 9.85 16.09 13.94
N ARG A 207 9.13 16.67 14.91
CA ARG A 207 8.37 15.92 15.92
C ARG A 207 7.22 15.11 15.31
N ALA A 208 6.49 15.67 14.34
CA ALA A 208 5.41 14.99 13.64
C ALA A 208 5.92 13.82 12.78
N MET A 209 7.04 14.01 12.09
CA MET A 209 7.62 13.00 11.19
C MET A 209 8.33 11.86 11.95
N ARG A 210 8.93 12.15 13.11
CA ARG A 210 9.74 11.18 13.88
C ARG A 210 9.09 9.81 14.12
N PRO A 211 7.86 9.68 14.64
CA PRO A 211 7.26 8.36 14.87
C PRO A 211 7.12 7.53 13.59
N TRP A 212 6.86 8.17 12.46
CA TRP A 212 6.73 7.50 11.16
C TRP A 212 8.07 7.00 10.65
N VAL A 213 9.12 7.82 10.74
CA VAL A 213 10.48 7.41 10.35
C VAL A 213 11.00 6.28 11.24
N LEU A 214 10.79 6.37 12.56
CA LEU A 214 11.22 5.31 13.48
C LEU A 214 10.46 4.01 13.24
N GLY A 215 9.13 4.07 13.04
CA GLY A 215 8.33 2.90 12.70
C GLY A 215 8.79 2.26 11.39
N ALA A 216 8.94 3.08 10.34
CA ALA A 216 9.45 2.63 9.04
C ALA A 216 10.83 1.96 9.18
N TRP A 217 11.73 2.57 9.95
CA TRP A 217 13.05 2.02 10.19
C TRP A 217 13.01 0.67 10.91
N ILE A 218 12.23 0.53 11.99
CA ILE A 218 12.08 -0.74 12.72
C ILE A 218 11.58 -1.85 11.77
N PHE A 219 10.54 -1.56 10.99
CA PHE A 219 9.98 -2.53 10.05
C PHE A 219 10.94 -2.85 8.89
N LEU A 220 11.68 -1.87 8.38
CA LEU A 220 12.76 -2.12 7.40
C LEU A 220 13.85 -3.01 7.98
N THR A 221 14.29 -2.76 9.21
CA THR A 221 15.31 -3.61 9.86
C THR A 221 14.82 -5.04 9.97
N ILE A 222 13.59 -5.26 10.46
CA ILE A 222 13.00 -6.60 10.55
C ILE A 222 12.90 -7.25 9.17
N GLY A 223 12.35 -6.54 8.19
CA GLY A 223 12.09 -7.08 6.85
C GLY A 223 13.36 -7.37 6.07
N ILE A 224 14.36 -6.50 6.16
CA ILE A 224 15.68 -6.71 5.53
C ILE A 224 16.36 -7.90 6.19
N THR A 225 16.50 -7.93 7.53
CA THR A 225 17.16 -9.05 8.23
C THR A 225 16.48 -10.39 7.98
N ALA A 226 15.14 -10.45 8.00
CA ALA A 226 14.41 -11.68 7.70
C ALA A 226 14.56 -12.08 6.22
N GLY A 227 14.55 -11.10 5.31
CA GLY A 227 14.74 -11.30 3.88
C GLY A 227 16.13 -11.82 3.52
N SER A 228 17.21 -11.26 4.10
CA SER A 228 18.57 -11.77 3.88
C SER A 228 18.79 -13.12 4.50
N TYR A 229 18.24 -13.39 5.69
CA TYR A 229 18.30 -14.73 6.26
C TYR A 229 17.66 -15.76 5.31
N TRP A 230 16.44 -15.47 4.82
CA TRP A 230 15.77 -16.32 3.83
C TRP A 230 16.59 -16.50 2.55
N ALA A 231 17.05 -15.41 1.94
CA ALA A 231 17.81 -15.47 0.69
C ALA A 231 19.11 -16.27 0.85
N TYR A 232 19.77 -16.15 2.00
CA TYR A 232 21.00 -16.88 2.29
C TYR A 232 20.81 -18.41 2.29
N TYR A 233 19.74 -18.93 2.92
CA TYR A 233 19.55 -20.40 2.96
C TYR A 233 18.73 -20.95 1.79
N GLU A 234 17.81 -20.17 1.20
CA GLU A 234 16.91 -20.63 0.15
C GLU A 234 17.48 -20.37 -1.26
N LEU A 235 18.10 -19.21 -1.48
CA LEU A 235 18.68 -18.83 -2.78
C LEU A 235 20.19 -19.14 -2.87
N GLY A 236 20.79 -19.57 -1.76
CA GLY A 236 22.18 -19.99 -1.67
C GLY A 236 23.16 -18.81 -1.71
N TRP A 237 24.38 -19.06 -2.18
CA TRP A 237 25.55 -18.19 -1.92
C TRP A 237 26.06 -17.45 -3.16
N GLY A 238 25.35 -17.59 -4.29
CA GLY A 238 25.72 -16.98 -5.57
C GLY A 238 25.34 -15.50 -5.71
N GLY A 239 24.65 -14.94 -4.72
CA GLY A 239 24.21 -13.54 -4.68
C GLY A 239 24.70 -12.81 -3.43
N TRP A 240 24.60 -11.48 -3.46
CA TRP A 240 24.82 -10.63 -2.29
C TRP A 240 23.46 -10.37 -1.63
N TRP A 241 23.27 -10.84 -0.39
CA TRP A 241 22.03 -10.74 0.37
C TRP A 241 22.29 -9.97 1.68
N PHE A 242 21.53 -8.91 1.97
CA PHE A 242 21.70 -8.00 3.11
C PHE A 242 20.38 -7.87 3.86
#